data_AF-A0A6G7C400-F1
#
_entry.id   AF-A0A6G7C400-F1
#
_cell.length_a   1.000
_cell.length_b   1.000
_cell.length_c   1.000
_cell.angle_alpha   90.00
_cell.angle_beta   90.00
_cell.angle_gamma   90.00
#
_symmetry.space_group_name_H-M   'P 1'
#
loop_
_entity.id
_entity.type
_entity.pdbx_description
1 polymer ?
#
loop_
_entity_poly.entity_id
_entity_poly.type
_entity_poly.pdbx_seq_one_letter_code
_entity_poly.pdbx_strand_id
1 'polypeptide(L)'
;MENPNFCNVKDLSIEEINTEIPMRYKEIVNFYKDASCTDPNQWFGRYIFSDCKLEAVAIHKTIRNEEIISKVDIYNQMMVRKFQSEKPNCGGDLRFERVFEILPAQCEDGKPVVSVAR
;
A
#
# COMPACT_ATOMS: atom_id res chain seq x y z
N MET A 1 0.39 25.23 -15.37
CA MET A 1 -0.30 24.23 -14.54
C MET A 1 0.02 22.88 -15.16
N GLU A 2 1.10 22.26 -14.71
CA GLU A 2 1.50 20.94 -15.21
C GLU A 2 0.53 19.90 -14.65
N ASN A 3 -0.17 19.24 -15.57
CA ASN A 3 -1.00 18.09 -15.29
C ASN A 3 -0.04 16.99 -14.78
N PRO A 4 -0.15 16.49 -13.54
CA PRO A 4 0.79 15.50 -13.05
C PRO A 4 0.62 14.26 -13.93
N ASN A 5 1.67 13.92 -14.67
CA ASN A 5 1.77 12.70 -15.45
C ASN A 5 1.12 11.56 -14.68
N PHE A 6 0.09 10.94 -15.27
CA PHE A 6 -0.20 9.55 -14.97
C PHE A 6 1.07 8.79 -15.36
N CYS A 7 2.03 8.67 -14.44
CA CYS A 7 3.21 7.84 -14.63
C CYS A 7 2.70 6.42 -14.79
N ASN A 8 2.58 5.96 -16.03
CA ASN A 8 2.34 4.57 -16.30
C ASN A 8 3.56 3.83 -15.75
N VAL A 9 3.34 3.03 -14.71
CA VAL A 9 4.42 2.35 -13.98
C VAL A 9 5.31 1.55 -14.94
N LYS A 10 4.80 1.12 -16.11
CA LYS A 10 5.54 0.41 -17.16
C LYS A 10 6.64 1.23 -17.85
N ASP A 11 6.52 2.55 -17.85
CA ASP A 11 7.42 3.44 -18.58
C ASP A 11 8.64 3.85 -17.73
N LEU A 12 8.60 3.59 -16.42
CA LEU A 12 9.72 3.84 -15.51
C LEU A 12 10.82 2.78 -15.63
N SER A 13 12.07 3.20 -15.55
CA SER A 13 13.22 2.34 -15.32
C SER A 13 13.23 1.79 -13.89
N ILE A 14 14.01 0.73 -13.65
CA ILE A 14 14.16 0.16 -12.30
C ILE A 14 14.84 1.15 -11.33
N GLU A 15 15.75 1.99 -11.83
CA GLU A 15 16.41 3.03 -11.03
C GLU A 15 15.42 4.12 -10.58
N GLU A 16 14.54 4.58 -11.48
CA GLU A 16 13.46 5.51 -11.14
C GLU A 16 12.48 4.89 -10.14
N ILE A 17 12.09 3.63 -10.35
CA ILE A 17 11.23 2.89 -9.42
C ILE A 17 11.88 2.83 -8.02
N ASN A 18 13.17 2.50 -7.94
CA ASN A 18 13.89 2.42 -6.67
C ASN A 18 14.00 3.78 -5.96
N THR A 19 14.02 4.87 -6.72
CA THR A 19 14.01 6.24 -6.19
C THR A 19 12.62 6.68 -5.72
N GLU A 20 11.55 6.28 -6.42
CA GLU A 20 10.18 6.69 -6.08
C GLU A 20 9.56 5.89 -4.93
N ILE A 21 9.84 4.58 -4.83
CA ILE A 21 9.23 3.68 -3.85
C ILE A 21 9.24 4.25 -2.41
N PRO A 22 10.37 4.76 -1.87
CA PRO A 22 10.41 5.28 -0.50
C PRO A 22 9.49 6.50 -0.28
N MET A 23 9.36 7.36 -1.29
CA MET A 23 8.48 8.53 -1.25
C MET A 23 7.01 8.10 -1.30
N ARG A 24 6.65 7.21 -2.23
CA ARG A 24 5.28 6.69 -2.38
C ARG A 24 4.82 5.93 -1.15
N TYR A 25 5.70 5.13 -0.54
CA TYR A 25 5.42 4.46 0.73
C TYR A 25 5.06 5.48 1.82
N LYS A 26 5.87 6.54 1.98
CA LYS A 26 5.61 7.63 2.94
C LYS A 26 4.29 8.34 2.67
N GLU A 27 3.92 8.57 1.42
CA GLU A 27 2.63 9.16 1.06
C GLU A 27 1.46 8.29 1.50
N ILE A 28 1.54 6.97 1.28
CA ILE A 28 0.48 6.02 1.63
C ILE A 28 0.30 5.93 3.15
N VAL A 29 1.37 5.69 3.90
CA VAL A 29 1.28 5.50 5.37
C VAL A 29 0.84 6.77 6.11
N ASN A 30 1.12 7.95 5.54
CA ASN A 30 0.72 9.22 6.12
C ASN A 30 -0.60 9.77 5.57
N PHE A 31 -1.23 9.11 4.60
CA PHE A 31 -2.37 9.65 3.85
C PHE A 31 -3.53 10.05 4.77
N TYR A 32 -3.80 9.23 5.79
CA TYR A 32 -4.84 9.43 6.79
C TYR A 32 -4.29 9.81 8.17
N LYS A 33 -3.06 10.34 8.27
CA LYS A 33 -2.42 10.62 9.57
C LYS A 33 -3.27 11.54 10.47
N ASP A 34 -4.02 12.46 9.86
CA ASP A 34 -4.85 13.45 10.57
C ASP A 34 -6.32 13.01 10.71
N ALA A 35 -6.70 11.88 10.10
CA ALA A 35 -8.03 11.31 10.27
C ALA A 35 -8.17 10.65 11.65
N SER A 36 -9.36 10.74 12.22
CA SER A 36 -9.74 10.04 13.45
C SER A 36 -10.58 8.81 13.14
N CYS A 37 -10.47 7.78 13.97
CA CYS A 37 -11.27 6.57 13.92
C CYS A 37 -12.22 6.55 15.12
N THR A 38 -13.52 6.62 14.84
CA THR A 38 -14.58 6.51 15.84
C THR A 38 -15.54 5.36 15.53
N ASP A 39 -15.71 5.02 14.26
CA ASP A 39 -16.45 3.84 13.79
C ASP A 39 -15.53 2.97 12.93
N PRO A 40 -15.11 1.78 13.42
CA PRO A 40 -14.24 0.88 12.66
C PRO A 40 -14.89 0.39 11.37
N ASN A 41 -16.23 0.39 11.26
CA ASN A 41 -16.93 -0.03 10.05
C ASN A 41 -16.78 0.97 8.90
N GLN A 42 -16.28 2.18 9.14
CA GLN A 42 -15.92 3.11 8.06
C GLN A 42 -14.57 2.81 7.42
N TRP A 43 -13.82 1.86 7.99
CA TRP A 43 -12.47 1.52 7.56
C TRP A 43 -12.42 0.09 7.05
N PHE A 44 -11.49 -0.17 6.15
CA PHE A 44 -11.13 -1.51 5.72
C PHE A 44 -9.63 -1.56 5.45
N GLY A 45 -9.02 -2.72 5.58
CA GLY A 45 -7.61 -2.86 5.24
C GLY A 45 -7.42 -3.19 3.76
N ARG A 46 -6.31 -2.70 3.21
CA ARG A 46 -5.77 -3.10 1.90
C ARG A 46 -4.31 -3.47 2.08
N TYR A 47 -3.79 -4.37 1.25
CA TYR A 47 -2.39 -4.75 1.35
C TYR A 47 -1.47 -3.83 0.52
N ILE A 48 -0.28 -3.61 1.03
CA ILE A 48 0.87 -3.10 0.28
C ILE A 48 2.04 -4.09 0.38
N PHE A 49 2.82 -4.18 -0.70
CA PHE A 49 4.06 -4.97 -0.71
C PHE A 49 5.22 -4.13 -0.19
N SER A 50 5.94 -4.62 0.81
CA SER A 50 7.08 -3.92 1.39
C SER A 50 8.25 -4.89 1.43
N ASP A 51 9.16 -4.73 0.46
CA ASP A 51 10.26 -5.66 0.17
C ASP A 51 9.81 -7.13 0.23
N CYS A 52 10.25 -7.84 1.27
CA CYS A 52 9.94 -9.24 1.47
C CYS A 52 8.69 -9.50 2.36
N LYS A 53 7.77 -8.55 2.50
CA LYS A 53 6.62 -8.63 3.41
C LYS A 53 5.34 -8.05 2.79
N LEU A 54 4.22 -8.42 3.38
CA LEU A 54 2.92 -7.80 3.17
C LEU A 54 2.54 -7.01 4.41
N GLU A 55 2.10 -5.78 4.19
CA GLU A 55 1.63 -4.88 5.23
C GLU A 55 0.17 -4.49 4.94
N ALA A 56 -0.64 -4.34 5.99
CA ALA A 56 -2.00 -3.83 5.85
C ALA A 56 -2.02 -2.32 6.09
N VAL A 57 -2.69 -1.59 5.20
CA VAL A 57 -2.97 -0.15 5.35
C VAL A 57 -4.47 0.07 5.49
N ALA A 58 -4.85 0.93 6.44
CA ALA A 58 -6.26 1.27 6.66
C ALA A 58 -6.73 2.28 5.61
N ILE A 59 -7.88 2.00 5.00
CA ILE A 59 -8.52 2.86 4.01
C ILE A 59 -9.92 3.24 4.49
N HIS A 60 -10.23 4.54 4.47
CA HIS A 60 -11.58 5.01 4.75
C HIS A 60 -12.49 4.74 3.55
N LYS A 61 -13.72 4.31 3.79
CA LYS A 61 -14.70 3.99 2.73
C LYS A 61 -15.07 5.20 1.86
N THR A 62 -15.08 6.40 2.44
CA THR A 62 -15.57 7.62 1.77
C THR A 62 -14.57 8.79 1.70
N ILE A 63 -13.57 8.87 2.57
CA ILE A 63 -12.66 10.03 2.62
C ILE A 63 -11.56 9.81 1.60
N ARG A 64 -11.60 10.51 0.45
CA ARG A 64 -10.57 10.44 -0.60
C ARG A 64 -10.17 9.00 -0.98
N ASN A 65 -11.17 8.11 -0.97
CA ASN A 65 -10.98 6.67 -1.13
C ASN A 65 -10.31 6.33 -2.48
N GLU A 66 -10.80 6.93 -3.57
CA GLU A 66 -10.26 6.72 -4.91
C GLU A 66 -8.78 7.13 -5.02
N GLU A 67 -8.39 8.22 -4.35
CA GLU A 67 -7.02 8.72 -4.39
C GLU A 67 -6.04 7.77 -3.69
N ILE A 68 -6.37 7.29 -2.48
CA ILE A 68 -5.49 6.36 -1.78
C ILE A 68 -5.47 4.99 -2.46
N ILE A 69 -6.59 4.55 -3.04
CA ILE A 69 -6.64 3.31 -3.83
C ILE A 69 -5.68 3.41 -5.01
N SER A 70 -5.74 4.51 -5.77
CA SER A 70 -4.83 4.76 -6.90
C SER A 70 -3.36 4.77 -6.46
N LYS A 71 -3.04 5.46 -5.36
CA LYS A 71 -1.67 5.49 -4.81
C LYS A 71 -1.18 4.10 -4.42
N VAL A 72 -1.99 3.31 -3.73
CA VAL A 72 -1.67 1.93 -3.34
C VAL A 72 -1.47 1.04 -4.57
N ASP A 73 -2.30 1.18 -5.60
CA ASP A 73 -2.17 0.38 -6.82
C ASP A 73 -0.91 0.70 -7.62
N ILE A 74 -0.58 1.99 -7.77
CA ILE A 74 0.67 2.43 -8.40
C ILE A 74 1.87 1.88 -7.63
N TYR A 75 1.88 2.01 -6.31
CA TYR A 75 2.95 1.50 -5.45
C TYR A 75 3.10 -0.02 -5.58
N ASN A 76 2.00 -0.78 -5.51
CA ASN A 76 2.05 -2.23 -5.63
C ASN A 76 2.55 -2.68 -7.03
N GLN A 77 2.19 -1.96 -8.09
CA GLN A 77 2.74 -2.23 -9.43
C GLN A 77 4.26 -1.98 -9.49
N MET A 78 4.75 -0.90 -8.86
CA MET A 78 6.19 -0.61 -8.79
C MET A 78 6.93 -1.73 -8.04
N MET A 79 6.39 -2.17 -6.91
CA MET A 79 6.94 -3.26 -6.11
C MET A 79 6.98 -4.59 -6.88
N VAL A 80 5.92 -4.92 -7.62
CA VAL A 80 5.89 -6.12 -8.48
C VAL A 80 6.97 -6.05 -9.56
N ARG A 81 7.14 -4.90 -10.24
CA ARG A 81 8.19 -4.74 -11.24
C ARG A 81 9.59 -4.87 -10.64
N LYS A 82 9.83 -4.20 -9.50
CA LYS A 82 11.10 -4.32 -8.75
C LYS A 82 11.38 -5.78 -8.40
N PHE A 83 10.39 -6.48 -7.81
CA PHE A 83 10.52 -7.88 -7.43
C PHE A 83 10.85 -8.80 -8.62
N GLN A 84 10.17 -8.61 -9.76
CA GLN A 84 10.42 -9.40 -10.98
C GLN A 84 11.83 -9.17 -11.55
N SER A 85 12.33 -7.93 -11.45
CA SER A 85 13.66 -7.56 -11.93
C SER A 85 14.77 -8.06 -11.00
N GLU A 86 14.66 -7.79 -9.71
CA GLU A 86 15.70 -8.07 -8.71
C GLU A 86 15.69 -9.52 -8.22
N LYS A 87 14.54 -10.21 -8.32
CA LYS A 87 14.32 -11.59 -7.86
C LYS A 87 14.88 -11.83 -6.45
N PRO A 88 14.50 -11.02 -5.46
CA PRO A 88 15.07 -11.11 -4.12
C PRO A 88 14.77 -12.48 -3.49
N ASN A 89 15.73 -13.02 -2.75
CA ASN A 89 15.51 -14.26 -2.00
C ASN A 89 14.73 -13.95 -0.71
N CYS A 90 13.40 -14.03 -0.80
CA CYS A 90 12.51 -13.79 0.32
C CYS A 90 12.13 -15.05 1.11
N GLY A 91 12.86 -16.16 0.93
CA GLY A 91 12.72 -17.38 1.72
C GLY A 91 11.30 -17.94 1.78
N GLY A 92 10.73 -18.43 0.67
CA GLY A 92 9.52 -19.30 0.61
C GLY A 92 8.18 -18.79 1.18
N ASP A 93 8.19 -17.75 2.01
CA ASP A 93 7.05 -17.21 2.75
C ASP A 93 6.37 -16.04 2.03
N LEU A 94 7.10 -15.36 1.14
CA LEU A 94 6.47 -14.55 0.12
C LEU A 94 6.11 -15.39 -1.10
N ARG A 95 4.96 -16.03 -1.00
CA ARG A 95 4.22 -16.32 -2.21
C ARG A 95 3.19 -15.23 -2.33
N PHE A 96 3.28 -14.44 -3.41
CA PHE A 96 2.15 -13.66 -3.95
C PHE A 96 0.89 -14.55 -4.15
N GLU A 97 1.05 -15.87 -4.03
CA GLU A 97 0.06 -16.93 -4.14
C GLU A 97 -0.65 -17.28 -2.82
N ARG A 98 -0.21 -16.76 -1.65
CA ARG A 98 -0.97 -16.97 -0.40
C ARG A 98 -2.15 -16.01 -0.34
N VAL A 99 -3.32 -16.55 -0.03
CA VAL A 99 -4.50 -15.76 0.31
C VAL A 99 -4.28 -15.23 1.72
N PHE A 100 -4.02 -13.92 1.82
CA PHE A 100 -3.91 -13.24 3.11
C PHE A 100 -5.28 -12.70 3.49
N GLU A 101 -5.72 -13.02 4.70
CA GLU A 101 -6.94 -12.44 5.26
C GLU A 101 -6.58 -11.14 5.99
N ILE A 102 -7.26 -10.07 5.62
CA ILE A 102 -7.18 -8.80 6.35
C ILE A 102 -8.27 -8.83 7.41
N LEU A 103 -7.85 -8.76 8.68
CA LEU A 103 -8.79 -8.70 9.78
C LEU A 103 -9.64 -7.42 9.71
N PRO A 104 -10.87 -7.42 10.22
CA PRO A 104 -11.68 -6.22 10.33
C PRO A 104 -10.91 -5.09 11.02
N ALA A 105 -11.10 -3.86 10.53
CA ALA A 105 -10.47 -2.69 11.13
C ALA A 105 -10.92 -2.49 12.58
N GLN A 106 -10.04 -1.94 13.39
CA GLN A 106 -10.30 -1.53 14.77
C GLN A 106 -9.96 -0.06 14.94
N CYS A 107 -10.60 0.62 15.89
CA CYS A 107 -10.18 1.96 16.30
C CYS A 107 -9.41 1.84 17.63
N GLU A 108 -8.10 2.06 17.60
CA GLU A 108 -7.24 2.07 18.78
C GLU A 108 -6.66 3.48 18.93
N ASP A 109 -6.76 4.07 20.14
CA ASP A 109 -6.30 5.44 20.42
C ASP A 109 -6.77 6.50 19.41
N GLY A 110 -8.00 6.33 18.90
CA GLY A 110 -8.59 7.22 17.90
C GLY A 110 -8.00 7.09 16.50
N LYS A 111 -7.25 6.01 16.21
CA LYS A 111 -6.66 5.71 14.90
C LYS A 111 -7.12 4.35 14.37
N PRO A 112 -7.26 4.21 13.04
CA PRO A 112 -7.65 2.95 12.45
C PRO A 112 -6.45 2.00 12.43
N VAL A 113 -6.64 0.79 12.98
CA VAL A 113 -5.67 -0.29 12.98
C VAL A 113 -6.23 -1.43 12.14
N VAL A 114 -5.39 -1.95 11.24
CA VAL A 114 -5.68 -3.13 10.42
C VAL A 114 -4.50 -4.08 10.53
N SER A 115 -4.76 -5.38 10.41
CA SER A 115 -3.73 -6.40 10.53
C SER A 115 -4.01 -7.55 9.58
N VAL A 116 -2.94 -8.24 9.19
CA VAL A 116 -3.02 -9.44 8.36
C VAL A 116 -3.07 -10.65 9.28
N ALA A 117 -4.07 -11.52 9.13
CA ALA A 117 -4.06 -12.82 9.77
C ALA A 117 -3.04 -13.72 9.07
N ARG A 118 -2.17 -14.37 9.85
CA ARG A 118 -1.16 -15.31 9.36
C ARG A 118 -1.65 -16.75 9.47
#